data_AF-A0AAV9WTH3-F1
#
_entry.id   AF-A0AAV9WTH3-F1
#
_cell.length_a   1.000
_cell.length_b   1.000
_cell.length_c   1.000
_cell.angle_alpha   90.00
_cell.angle_beta   90.00
_cell.angle_gamma   90.00
#
_symmetry.space_group_name_H-M   'P 1'
#
loop_
_entity.id
_entity.type
_entity.pdbx_description
1 polymer ?
#
loop_
_entity_poly.entity_id
_entity_poly.type
_entity_poly.pdbx_seq_one_letter_code
_entity_poly.pdbx_strand_id
1 'polypeptide(L)'
;MTAISVSPLLAVATGLLGSTWASGAMASLTIAGIPAARAFPKTAAQTWAILFARGLAVIPPTAVGAALFYGYAAWDASSRPQSQWSYFATAAAFSAGVVPFTLIFMGATNDKLHAVANGVSVLSDASVLGLVDKWGWLNLVRSTLPLTATLVAGYGLFQELGLY
;
A
#
# COMPACT_ATOMS: atom_id res chain seq x y z
N MET A 1 6.46 3.31 34.36
CA MET A 1 5.67 2.91 33.18
C MET A 1 4.33 3.61 33.25
N THR A 2 4.14 4.66 32.46
CA THR A 2 2.81 5.22 32.22
C THR A 2 2.11 4.31 31.20
N ALA A 3 1.02 3.66 31.60
CA ALA A 3 0.23 2.82 30.70
C ALA A 3 -0.21 3.64 29.49
N ILE A 4 -0.05 3.09 28.28
CA ILE A 4 -0.57 3.70 27.05
C ILE A 4 -2.07 3.91 27.26
N SER A 5 -2.58 5.12 26.99
CA SER A 5 -4.03 5.32 27.07
C SER A 5 -4.73 4.45 26.01
N VAL A 6 -6.00 4.11 26.23
CA VAL A 6 -6.74 3.19 25.33
C VAL A 6 -6.81 3.74 23.90
N SER A 7 -6.79 5.07 23.73
CA SER A 7 -6.96 5.72 22.44
C SER A 7 -5.77 5.53 21.46
N PRO A 8 -4.50 5.77 21.84
CA PRO A 8 -3.33 5.43 21.04
C PRO A 8 -3.20 3.93 20.73
N LEU A 9 -3.55 3.05 21.67
CA LEU A 9 -3.53 1.61 21.42
C LEU A 9 -4.52 1.22 20.31
N LEU A 10 -5.75 1.75 20.37
CA LEU A 10 -6.75 1.55 19.32
C LEU A 10 -6.27 2.12 17.99
N ALA A 11 -5.66 3.31 17.98
CA ALA A 11 -5.12 3.89 16.76
C ALA A 11 -4.04 3.01 16.12
N VAL A 12 -3.05 2.55 16.90
CA VAL A 12 -1.99 1.66 16.41
C VAL A 12 -2.60 0.35 15.88
N ALA A 13 -3.54 -0.26 16.61
CA ALA A 13 -4.21 -1.48 16.19
C ALA A 13 -5.00 -1.31 14.88
N THR A 14 -5.76 -0.22 14.73
CA THR A 14 -6.47 0.11 13.49
C THR A 14 -5.49 0.34 12.33
N GLY A 15 -4.39 1.05 12.58
CA GLY A 15 -3.32 1.24 11.60
C GLY A 15 -2.69 -0.08 11.14
N LEU A 16 -2.44 -1.02 12.07
CA LEU A 16 -1.90 -2.36 11.77
C LEU A 16 -2.84 -3.16 10.87
N LEU A 17 -4.14 -3.19 11.20
CA LEU A 17 -5.13 -3.88 10.38
C LEU A 17 -5.23 -3.27 8.97
N GLY A 18 -5.31 -1.94 8.89
CA GLY A 18 -5.42 -1.23 7.61
C GLY A 18 -4.20 -1.42 6.71
N SER A 19 -2.99 -1.25 7.27
CA SER A 19 -1.74 -1.40 6.52
C SER A 19 -1.48 -2.86 6.10
N THR A 20 -1.71 -3.84 6.98
CA THR A 20 -1.57 -5.26 6.63
C THR A 20 -2.54 -5.66 5.52
N TRP A 21 -3.81 -5.24 5.64
CA TRP A 21 -4.82 -5.49 4.62
C TRP A 21 -4.43 -4.83 3.29
N ALA A 22 -4.00 -3.57 3.30
CA ALA A 22 -3.59 -2.87 2.09
C ALA A 22 -2.41 -3.56 1.39
N SER A 23 -1.42 -4.04 2.15
CA SER A 23 -0.31 -4.84 1.64
C SER A 23 -0.80 -6.11 0.94
N GLY A 24 -1.60 -6.93 1.63
CA GLY A 24 -2.12 -8.19 1.11
C GLY A 24 -3.03 -7.98 -0.11
N ALA A 25 -3.87 -6.95 -0.09
CA ALA A 25 -4.73 -6.58 -1.21
C ALA A 25 -3.92 -6.16 -2.45
N MET A 26 -2.85 -5.37 -2.28
CA MET A 26 -1.95 -5.05 -3.39
C MET A 26 -1.26 -6.30 -3.93
N ALA A 27 -0.69 -7.14 -3.04
CA ALA A 27 -0.01 -8.37 -3.44
C ALA A 27 -0.95 -9.33 -4.19
N SER A 28 -2.22 -9.45 -3.77
CA SER A 28 -3.20 -10.31 -4.42
C SER A 28 -3.59 -9.83 -5.82
N LEU A 29 -3.69 -8.51 -6.05
CA LEU A 29 -3.88 -7.95 -7.39
C LEU A 29 -2.74 -8.36 -8.34
N THR A 30 -1.51 -8.48 -7.84
CA THR A 30 -0.40 -9.02 -8.62
C THR A 30 -0.48 -10.54 -8.77
N ILE A 31 -0.50 -11.28 -7.66
CA ILE A 31 -0.35 -12.75 -7.65
C ILE A 31 -1.52 -13.45 -8.36
N ALA A 32 -2.74 -12.96 -8.18
CA ALA A 32 -3.93 -13.54 -8.80
C ALA A 32 -4.39 -12.74 -10.02
N GLY A 33 -4.40 -11.40 -9.92
CA GLY A 33 -4.97 -10.54 -10.95
C GLY A 33 -4.14 -10.51 -12.25
N ILE A 34 -2.81 -10.52 -12.14
CA ILE A 34 -1.95 -10.46 -13.34
C ILE A 34 -2.02 -11.74 -14.16
N PRO A 35 -1.88 -12.96 -13.59
CA PRO A 35 -2.12 -14.18 -14.35
C PRO A 35 -3.50 -14.24 -15.00
N ALA A 36 -4.55 -13.75 -14.31
CA ALA A 36 -5.89 -13.69 -14.86
C ALA A 36 -5.99 -12.75 -16.08
N ALA A 37 -5.35 -11.58 -16.03
CA ALA A 37 -5.28 -10.67 -17.18
C ALA A 37 -4.50 -11.27 -18.34
N ARG A 38 -3.40 -11.98 -18.05
CA ARG A 38 -2.56 -12.64 -19.07
C ARG A 38 -3.25 -13.76 -19.82
N ALA A 39 -4.21 -14.44 -19.20
CA ALA A 39 -4.96 -15.52 -19.82
C ALA A 39 -5.74 -15.06 -21.08
N PHE A 40 -6.00 -13.77 -21.23
CA PHE A 40 -6.72 -13.19 -22.36
C PHE A 40 -5.94 -12.00 -22.95
N PRO A 41 -4.89 -12.23 -23.76
CA PRO A 41 -3.97 -11.18 -24.23
C PRO A 41 -4.65 -9.98 -24.90
N LYS A 42 -5.67 -10.25 -25.74
CA LYS A 42 -6.44 -9.22 -26.45
C LYS A 42 -7.19 -8.26 -25.54
N THR A 43 -7.53 -8.68 -24.33
CA THR A 43 -8.27 -7.88 -23.34
C THR A 43 -7.44 -7.60 -22.08
N ALA A 44 -6.15 -7.93 -22.07
CA ALA A 44 -5.32 -7.88 -20.86
C ALA A 44 -5.24 -6.45 -20.28
N ALA A 45 -5.16 -5.43 -21.15
CA ALA A 45 -5.16 -4.04 -20.72
C ALA A 45 -6.50 -3.62 -20.07
N GLN A 46 -7.63 -4.07 -20.62
CA GLN A 46 -8.97 -3.81 -20.07
C GLN A 46 -9.16 -4.54 -18.73
N THR A 47 -8.76 -5.82 -18.64
CA THR A 47 -8.79 -6.58 -17.39
C THR A 47 -7.93 -5.91 -16.32
N TRP A 48 -6.70 -5.49 -16.68
CA TRP A 48 -5.85 -4.70 -15.80
C TRP A 48 -6.51 -3.39 -15.37
N ALA A 49 -7.14 -2.65 -16.29
CA ALA A 49 -7.76 -1.36 -15.98
C ALA A 49 -8.92 -1.51 -14.96
N ILE A 50 -9.70 -2.58 -15.07
CA ILE A 50 -10.75 -2.92 -14.11
C ILE A 50 -10.14 -3.24 -12.74
N LEU A 51 -9.08 -4.05 -12.69
CA LEU A 51 -8.37 -4.37 -11.45
C LEU A 51 -7.76 -3.12 -10.80
N PHE A 52 -7.12 -2.26 -11.60
CA PHE A 52 -6.55 -1.01 -11.17
C PHE A 52 -7.61 -0.08 -10.60
N ALA A 53 -8.75 0.11 -11.27
CA ALA A 53 -9.83 0.97 -10.80
C ALA A 53 -10.41 0.49 -9.47
N ARG A 54 -10.63 -0.83 -9.32
CA ARG A 54 -11.09 -1.42 -8.04
C ARG A 54 -10.07 -1.24 -6.92
N GLY A 55 -8.79 -1.47 -7.21
CA GLY A 55 -7.71 -1.25 -6.26
C GLY A 55 -7.59 0.22 -5.84
N LEU A 56 -7.62 1.14 -6.81
CA LEU A 56 -7.53 2.59 -6.60
C LEU A 56 -8.65 3.13 -5.72
N ALA A 57 -9.86 2.56 -5.82
CA ALA A 57 -11.01 2.99 -5.03
C ALA A 57 -10.90 2.65 -3.53
N VAL A 58 -10.10 1.64 -3.14
CA VAL A 58 -10.09 1.13 -1.77
C VAL A 58 -8.70 1.22 -1.13
N ILE A 59 -7.66 0.82 -1.85
CA ILE A 59 -6.32 0.63 -1.28
C ILE A 59 -5.68 1.96 -0.82
N PRO A 60 -5.58 3.02 -1.66
CA PRO A 60 -5.01 4.30 -1.21
C PRO A 60 -5.78 4.94 -0.06
N PRO A 61 -7.13 5.01 -0.05
CA PRO A 61 -7.88 5.47 1.12
C PRO A 61 -7.54 4.69 2.39
N THR A 62 -7.45 3.36 2.32
CA THR A 62 -7.08 2.55 3.49
C THR A 62 -5.66 2.81 3.95
N ALA A 63 -4.69 2.94 3.03
CA ALA A 63 -3.30 3.23 3.37
C ALA A 63 -3.15 4.63 3.99
N VAL A 64 -3.83 5.65 3.45
CA VAL A 64 -3.86 6.99 4.02
C VAL A 64 -4.52 6.99 5.40
N GLY A 65 -5.64 6.26 5.56
CA GLY A 65 -6.29 6.09 6.86
C GLY A 65 -5.35 5.47 7.91
N ALA A 66 -4.64 4.40 7.55
CA ALA A 66 -3.64 3.79 8.43
C ALA A 66 -2.51 4.78 8.77
N ALA A 67 -2.03 5.56 7.80
CA ALA A 67 -1.04 6.60 8.03
C ALA A 67 -1.50 7.67 9.03
N LEU A 68 -2.77 8.09 8.97
CA LEU A 68 -3.34 9.05 9.91
C LEU A 68 -3.40 8.49 11.34
N PHE A 69 -3.80 7.22 11.51
CA PHE A 69 -3.80 6.58 12.82
C PHE A 69 -2.38 6.46 13.41
N TYR A 70 -1.40 6.08 12.59
CA TYR A 70 -0.01 6.07 13.02
C TYR A 70 0.53 7.47 13.33
N GLY A 71 0.14 8.47 12.55
CA GLY A 71 0.48 9.87 12.81
C GLY A 71 -0.08 10.37 14.14
N TYR A 72 -1.33 10.02 14.45
CA TYR A 72 -1.92 10.31 15.76
C TYR A 72 -1.17 9.62 16.90
N ALA A 73 -0.85 8.33 16.76
CA ALA A 73 -0.07 7.61 17.76
C ALA A 73 1.33 8.20 17.96
N ALA A 74 1.99 8.64 16.88
CA ALA A 74 3.27 9.33 16.94
C ALA A 74 3.15 10.66 17.71
N TRP A 75 2.12 11.45 17.40
CA TRP A 75 1.88 12.73 18.07
C TRP A 75 1.63 12.54 19.57
N ASP A 76 0.74 11.63 19.96
CA ASP A 76 0.48 11.32 21.37
C ASP A 76 1.77 10.85 22.10
N ALA A 77 2.50 9.93 21.49
CA ALA A 77 3.75 9.42 22.05
C ALA A 77 4.82 10.52 22.19
N SER A 78 4.91 11.47 21.26
CA SER A 78 5.96 12.51 21.23
C SER A 78 6.02 13.39 22.49
N SER A 79 4.93 13.47 23.25
CA SER A 79 4.84 14.25 24.49
C SER A 79 5.36 13.51 25.72
N ARG A 80 5.65 12.20 25.60
CA ARG A 80 6.08 11.33 26.71
C ARG A 80 7.61 11.13 26.68
N PRO A 81 8.31 11.21 27.83
CA PRO A 81 9.73 10.87 27.90
C PRO A 81 9.97 9.40 27.50
N GLN A 82 11.07 9.14 26.76
CA GLN A 82 11.48 7.80 26.32
C GLN A 82 10.43 7.05 25.47
N SER A 83 9.56 7.79 24.79
CA SER A 83 8.54 7.19 23.93
C SER A 83 9.08 6.69 22.60
N GLN A 84 8.29 5.84 21.96
CA GLN A 84 8.61 5.17 20.70
C GLN A 84 7.97 5.87 19.50
N TRP A 85 7.75 7.19 19.61
CA TRP A 85 7.03 8.00 18.63
C TRP A 85 7.61 7.89 17.22
N SER A 86 8.93 7.74 17.09
CA SER A 86 9.64 7.65 15.82
C SER A 86 9.24 6.42 15.00
N TYR A 87 8.92 5.30 15.65
CA TYR A 87 8.42 4.10 14.97
C TYR A 87 7.05 4.35 14.34
N PHE A 88 6.15 5.00 15.07
CA PHE A 88 4.83 5.34 14.54
C PHE A 88 4.90 6.41 13.44
N ALA A 89 5.77 7.41 13.57
CA ALA A 89 6.00 8.40 12.52
C ALA A 89 6.56 7.76 11.24
N THR A 90 7.51 6.83 11.40
CA THR A 90 8.09 6.06 10.28
C THR A 90 7.02 5.21 9.61
N ALA A 91 6.19 4.51 10.38
CA ALA A 91 5.09 3.72 9.85
C ALA A 91 4.07 4.58 9.07
N ALA A 92 3.74 5.77 9.60
CA ALA A 92 2.88 6.73 8.90
C ALA A 92 3.46 7.11 7.54
N ALA A 93 4.76 7.43 7.47
CA ALA A 93 5.45 7.79 6.24
C ALA A 93 5.44 6.65 5.20
N PHE A 94 5.75 5.41 5.62
CA PHE A 94 5.70 4.25 4.73
C PHE A 94 4.29 3.97 4.20
N SER A 95 3.27 4.08 5.06
CA SER A 95 1.89 3.84 4.65
C SER A 95 1.38 4.92 3.69
N ALA A 96 1.66 6.20 3.97
CA ALA A 96 1.37 7.31 3.06
C ALA A 96 2.15 7.22 1.74
N GLY A 97 3.35 6.64 1.77
CA GLY A 97 4.25 6.47 0.63
C GLY A 97 3.67 5.65 -0.54
N VAL A 98 2.58 4.91 -0.32
CA VAL A 98 1.86 4.17 -1.38
C VAL A 98 1.44 5.09 -2.53
N VAL A 99 0.93 6.28 -2.22
CA VAL A 99 0.45 7.24 -3.23
C VAL A 99 1.60 7.79 -4.08
N PRO A 100 2.65 8.43 -3.51
CA PRO A 100 3.76 8.95 -4.30
C PRO A 100 4.51 7.85 -5.05
N PHE A 101 4.64 6.63 -4.49
CA PHE A 101 5.23 5.51 -5.23
C PHE A 101 4.47 5.23 -6.54
N THR A 102 3.14 5.25 -6.47
CA THR A 102 2.27 5.00 -7.63
C THR A 102 2.48 6.07 -8.70
N LEU A 103 2.50 7.34 -8.31
CA LEU A 103 2.65 8.45 -9.24
C LEU A 103 4.03 8.46 -9.89
N ILE A 104 5.10 8.25 -9.11
CA ILE A 104 6.48 8.38 -9.57
C ILE A 104 6.93 7.15 -10.36
N PHE A 105 6.72 5.95 -9.83
CA PHE A 105 7.30 4.72 -10.41
C PHE A 105 6.34 3.98 -11.34
N MET A 106 5.02 4.12 -11.12
CA MET A 106 4.01 3.39 -11.90
C MET A 106 3.31 4.26 -12.95
N GLY A 107 3.34 5.59 -12.84
CA GLY A 107 2.62 6.53 -13.71
C GLY A 107 2.77 6.22 -15.20
N ALA A 108 4.00 6.19 -15.71
CA ALA A 108 4.26 5.92 -17.13
C ALA A 108 3.76 4.53 -17.61
N THR A 109 3.72 3.53 -16.73
CA THR A 109 3.17 2.21 -17.06
C THR A 109 1.64 2.25 -17.06
N ASN A 110 1.04 2.91 -16.06
CA ASN A 110 -0.41 3.10 -15.95
C ASN A 110 -0.96 3.84 -17.16
N ASP A 111 -0.32 4.93 -17.58
CA ASP A 111 -0.76 5.75 -18.71
C ASP A 111 -0.79 4.95 -20.01
N LYS A 112 0.24 4.16 -20.28
CA LYS A 112 0.30 3.29 -21.46
C LYS A 112 -0.78 2.22 -21.43
N LEU A 113 -0.98 1.56 -20.29
CA LEU A 113 -2.01 0.53 -20.15
C LEU A 113 -3.42 1.11 -20.27
N HIS A 114 -3.67 2.31 -19.71
CA HIS A 114 -4.94 3.01 -19.89
C HIS A 114 -5.16 3.45 -21.34
N ALA A 115 -4.14 3.96 -22.02
CA ALA A 115 -4.24 4.32 -23.44
C ALA A 115 -4.62 3.12 -24.30
N VAL A 116 -4.07 1.93 -24.05
CA VAL A 116 -4.47 0.70 -24.74
C VAL A 116 -5.88 0.27 -24.34
N ALA A 117 -6.20 0.25 -23.04
CA ALA A 117 -7.52 -0.18 -22.54
C ALA A 117 -8.66 0.69 -23.10
N ASN A 118 -8.41 1.98 -23.30
CA ASN A 118 -9.36 2.95 -23.85
C ASN A 118 -9.35 3.02 -25.38
N GLY A 119 -8.55 2.20 -26.07
CA GLY A 119 -8.46 2.19 -27.54
C GLY A 119 -7.74 3.40 -28.15
N VAL A 120 -7.06 4.21 -27.34
CA VAL A 120 -6.27 5.37 -27.78
C VAL A 120 -4.94 4.94 -28.40
N SER A 121 -4.36 3.84 -27.92
CA SER A 121 -3.11 3.27 -28.43
C SER A 121 -3.30 1.81 -28.83
N VAL A 122 -2.73 1.42 -29.97
CA VAL A 122 -2.69 0.01 -30.40
C VAL A 122 -1.27 -0.51 -30.24
N LEU A 123 -1.11 -1.51 -29.37
CA LEU A 123 0.16 -2.21 -29.17
C LEU A 123 -0.02 -3.69 -29.50
N SER A 124 1.09 -4.39 -29.79
CA SER A 124 1.05 -5.85 -29.91
C SER A 124 0.69 -6.50 -28.57
N ASP A 125 0.03 -7.66 -28.62
CA ASP A 125 -0.30 -8.44 -27.43
C ASP A 125 0.92 -8.66 -26.53
N ALA A 126 2.08 -8.99 -27.13
CA ALA A 126 3.34 -9.16 -26.40
C ALA A 126 3.76 -7.89 -25.64
N SER A 127 3.60 -6.71 -26.23
CA SER A 127 3.93 -5.43 -25.59
C SER A 127 2.96 -5.11 -24.45
N VAL A 128 1.66 -5.40 -24.62
CA VAL A 128 0.65 -5.23 -23.58
C VAL A 128 0.94 -6.14 -22.39
N LEU A 129 1.21 -7.42 -22.64
CA LEU A 129 1.57 -8.38 -21.60
C LEU A 129 2.84 -7.95 -20.85
N GLY A 130 3.86 -7.45 -21.56
CA GLY A 130 5.06 -6.91 -20.92
C GLY A 130 4.79 -5.69 -20.02
N LEU A 131 3.86 -4.82 -20.40
CA LEU A 131 3.44 -3.69 -19.55
C LEU A 131 2.65 -4.17 -18.32
N VAL A 132 1.76 -5.15 -18.49
CA VAL A 132 1.00 -5.77 -17.39
C VAL A 132 1.95 -6.45 -16.40
N ASP A 133 2.95 -7.18 -16.87
CA ASP A 133 3.99 -7.80 -16.03
C ASP A 133 4.81 -6.78 -15.27
N LYS A 134 5.25 -5.72 -15.97
CA LYS A 134 5.99 -4.61 -15.35
C LYS A 134 5.15 -3.95 -14.25
N TRP A 135 3.87 -3.71 -14.50
CA TRP A 135 2.95 -3.19 -13.49
C TRP A 135 2.84 -4.13 -12.30
N GLY A 136 2.69 -5.43 -12.55
CA GLY A 136 2.60 -6.46 -11.51
C GLY A 136 3.79 -6.44 -10.57
N TRP A 137 5.01 -6.38 -11.13
CA TRP A 137 6.22 -6.27 -10.34
C TRP A 137 6.26 -4.95 -9.55
N LEU A 138 6.08 -3.79 -10.20
CA LEU A 138 6.09 -2.51 -9.47
C LEU A 138 5.03 -2.47 -8.35
N ASN A 139 3.86 -3.06 -8.55
CA ASN A 139 2.81 -3.15 -7.54
C ASN A 139 3.21 -4.06 -6.36
N LEU A 140 3.96 -5.14 -6.61
CA LEU A 140 4.49 -6.01 -5.55
C LEU A 140 5.63 -5.32 -4.76
N VAL A 141 6.47 -4.50 -5.41
CA VAL A 141 7.38 -3.59 -4.67
C VAL A 141 6.55 -2.66 -3.79
N ARG A 142 5.53 -2.01 -4.36
CA ARG A 142 4.68 -1.06 -3.65
C ARG A 142 4.01 -1.68 -2.43
N SER A 143 3.58 -2.95 -2.49
CA SER A 143 2.96 -3.64 -1.36
C SER A 143 3.89 -3.81 -0.15
N THR A 144 5.21 -3.73 -0.35
CA THR A 144 6.16 -3.79 0.77
C THR A 144 6.15 -2.53 1.64
N LEU A 145 5.69 -1.39 1.12
CA LEU A 145 5.58 -0.15 1.89
C LEU A 145 4.60 -0.27 3.06
N PRO A 146 3.30 -0.62 2.86
CA PRO A 146 2.40 -0.82 3.98
C PRO A 146 2.78 -2.02 4.85
N LEU A 147 3.42 -3.05 4.30
CA LEU A 147 3.98 -4.15 5.12
C LEU A 147 5.05 -3.63 6.09
N THR A 148 5.98 -2.80 5.59
CA THR A 148 7.02 -2.18 6.41
C THR A 148 6.40 -1.29 7.48
N ALA A 149 5.36 -0.52 7.12
CA ALA A 149 4.59 0.26 8.09
C ALA A 149 4.03 -0.63 9.21
N THR A 150 3.42 -1.77 8.88
CA THR A 150 2.91 -2.74 9.85
C THR A 150 4.03 -3.23 10.79
N LEU A 151 5.15 -3.67 10.23
CA LEU A 151 6.25 -4.25 11.01
C LEU A 151 6.88 -3.22 11.95
N VAL A 152 7.13 -2.00 11.45
CA VAL A 152 7.73 -0.91 12.23
C VAL A 152 6.77 -0.46 13.35
N ALA A 153 5.49 -0.27 13.05
CA ALA A 153 4.50 0.11 14.07
C ALA A 153 4.31 -0.99 15.12
N GLY A 154 4.28 -2.26 14.70
CA GLY A 154 4.16 -3.41 15.60
C GLY A 154 5.36 -3.50 16.55
N TYR A 155 6.57 -3.28 16.04
CA TYR A 155 7.77 -3.23 16.87
C TYR A 155 7.72 -2.07 17.87
N GLY A 156 7.35 -0.87 17.43
CA GLY A 156 7.18 0.29 18.31
C GLY A 156 6.11 0.05 19.40
N LEU A 157 5.02 -0.65 19.05
CA LEU A 157 3.99 -1.04 20.01
C LEU A 157 4.53 -2.00 21.08
N PHE A 158 5.29 -3.03 20.69
CA PHE A 158 5.87 -3.95 21.65
C PHE A 158 6.85 -3.26 22.62
N GLN A 159 7.63 -2.32 22.11
CA GLN A 159 8.52 -1.48 22.91
C GLN A 159 7.75 -0.62 23.93
N GLU A 160 6.64 0.02 23.52
CA GLU A 160 5.78 0.80 24.42
C GLU A 160 5.08 -0.07 25.49
N LEU A 161 4.83 -1.34 25.18
CA LEU A 161 4.25 -2.30 26.13
C LEU A 161 5.30 -2.95 27.05
N GLY A 162 6.59 -2.67 26.88
CA GLY A 162 7.67 -3.28 27.65
C GLY A 162 7.84 -4.78 27.39
N LEU A 163 7.44 -5.25 26.19
CA LEU A 163 7.51 -6.66 25.80
C LEU A 163 8.83 -7.04 25.13
N TYR A 164 9.69 -6.07 24.80
CA TYR A 164 11.06 -6.21 24.28
C TYR A 164 11.91 -5.00 24.66
#